data_AF-A0A3B9C1E0-F1
#
_entry.id   AF-A0A3B9C1E0-F1
#
_cell.length_a   1.000
_cell.length_b   1.000
_cell.length_c   1.000
_cell.angle_alpha   90.00
_cell.angle_beta   90.00
_cell.angle_gamma   90.00
#
_symmetry.space_group_name_H-M   'P 1'
#
loop_
_entity.id
_entity.type
_entity.pdbx_description
1 polymer ?
#
loop_
_entity_poly.entity_id
_entity_poly.type
_entity_poly.pdbx_seq_one_letter_code
_entity_poly.pdbx_strand_id
1 'polypeptide(L)'
;DPSYFGQILIMNSAHIGNYGAKELDVESDGVKISGLICKNLSEKYSRNLADSSLEKFLVNHRVVAIYDIDTRALVSYIRQMGAMNCIISSEISDLNQLKETLAKVPSM
;
A
#
# COMPACT_ATOMS: atom_id res chain seq x y z
N ASP A 1 2.85 10.26 -6.70
CA ASP A 1 3.27 9.93 -8.06
C ASP A 1 2.09 9.34 -8.85
N PRO A 2 1.64 10.00 -9.93
CA PRO A 2 0.64 9.51 -10.87
C PRO A 2 0.97 8.18 -11.56
N SER A 3 2.24 7.79 -11.68
CA SER A 3 2.67 6.56 -12.36
C SER A 3 2.13 5.28 -11.72
N TYR A 4 1.82 5.32 -10.42
CA TYR A 4 1.29 4.19 -9.67
C TYR A 4 -0.23 4.10 -9.65
N PHE A 5 -0.93 4.85 -10.51
CA PHE A 5 -2.39 4.81 -10.57
C PHE A 5 -2.90 3.39 -10.79
N GLY A 6 -3.81 2.95 -9.91
CA GLY A 6 -4.39 1.60 -9.97
C GLY A 6 -3.51 0.49 -9.40
N GLN A 7 -2.27 0.78 -8.99
CA GLN A 7 -1.31 -0.22 -8.52
C GLN A 7 -1.27 -0.32 -6.99
N ILE A 8 -0.97 -1.51 -6.48
CA ILE A 8 -0.67 -1.73 -5.06
C ILE A 8 0.85 -1.73 -4.90
N LEU A 9 1.35 -0.91 -3.98
CA LEU A 9 2.78 -0.82 -3.71
C LEU A 9 3.20 -1.77 -2.61
N ILE A 10 4.30 -2.48 -2.84
CA ILE A 10 4.97 -3.29 -1.81
C ILE A 10 6.25 -2.59 -1.38
N MET A 11 6.31 -2.21 -0.12
CA MET A 11 7.46 -1.57 0.46
C MET A 11 8.47 -2.61 0.95
N ASN A 12 9.67 -2.57 0.37
CA ASN A 12 10.78 -3.45 0.77
C ASN A 12 11.54 -2.96 2.01
N SER A 13 11.42 -1.67 2.37
CA SER A 13 12.03 -1.16 3.60
C SER A 13 11.27 -1.69 4.82
N ALA A 14 12.01 -2.01 5.89
CA ALA A 14 11.45 -2.63 7.08
C ALA A 14 10.50 -1.71 7.85
N HIS A 15 10.78 -0.41 7.89
CA HIS A 15 9.95 0.59 8.58
C HIS A 15 9.45 1.63 7.61
N ILE A 16 8.14 1.74 7.50
CA ILE A 16 7.45 2.70 6.63
C ILE A 16 6.72 3.72 7.50
N GLY A 17 6.81 5.00 7.16
CA GLY A 17 6.14 6.08 7.90
C GLY A 17 6.93 6.68 9.07
N ASN A 18 8.20 6.32 9.24
CA ASN A 18 9.07 6.86 10.31
C ASN A 18 9.29 8.38 10.24
N TYR A 19 9.10 8.98 9.06
CA TYR A 19 9.15 10.44 8.87
C TYR A 19 7.78 11.10 8.86
N GLY A 20 6.69 10.35 9.06
CA GLY A 20 5.33 10.86 8.95
C GLY A 20 4.99 11.22 7.50
N ALA A 21 3.93 12.00 7.34
CA ALA A 21 3.50 12.54 6.07
C ALA A 21 3.46 14.08 6.12
N LYS A 22 3.76 14.70 4.98
CA LYS A 22 3.72 16.15 4.80
C LYS A 22 2.96 16.46 3.53
N GLU A 23 2.00 17.39 3.58
CA GLU A 23 1.15 17.71 2.44
C GLU A 23 1.94 18.31 1.27
N LEU A 24 2.99 19.09 1.58
CA LEU A 24 3.89 19.67 0.57
C LEU A 24 4.74 18.64 -0.17
N ASP A 25 4.89 17.42 0.36
CA ASP A 25 5.66 16.35 -0.28
C ASP A 25 4.77 15.53 -1.26
N VAL A 26 3.50 15.90 -1.44
CA VAL A 26 2.57 15.21 -2.34
C VAL A 26 2.78 15.69 -3.78
N GLU A 27 3.35 14.82 -4.60
CA GLU A 27 3.70 15.05 -6.02
C GLU A 27 2.49 15.17 -7.00
N SER A 28 1.25 15.14 -6.50
CA SER A 28 0.04 15.18 -7.33
C SER A 28 -1.18 15.63 -6.54
N ASP A 29 -2.34 15.80 -7.20
CA ASP A 29 -3.62 16.19 -6.57
C ASP A 29 -4.22 15.16 -5.58
N GLY A 30 -3.41 14.24 -5.05
CA GLY A 30 -3.79 13.20 -4.11
C GLY A 30 -2.99 11.92 -4.27
N VAL A 31 -3.23 10.96 -3.38
CA VAL A 31 -2.61 9.63 -3.43
C VAL A 31 -3.23 8.82 -4.58
N LYS A 32 -2.37 8.16 -5.36
CA LYS A 32 -2.78 7.47 -6.61
C LYS A 32 -2.72 5.95 -6.52
N ILE A 33 -2.05 5.41 -5.50
CA ILE A 33 -1.96 3.96 -5.27
C ILE A 33 -3.32 3.42 -4.85
N SER A 34 -3.63 2.20 -5.28
CA SER A 34 -4.82 1.46 -4.83
C SER A 34 -4.63 0.87 -3.42
N GLY A 35 -3.38 0.70 -2.98
CA GLY A 35 -3.08 0.22 -1.63
C GLY A 35 -1.60 0.12 -1.34
N LEU A 36 -1.28 -0.09 -0.06
CA LEU A 36 0.09 -0.21 0.46
C LEU A 36 0.27 -1.54 1.21
N ILE A 37 1.35 -2.25 0.92
CA ILE A 37 1.79 -3.45 1.63
C ILE A 37 3.16 -3.16 2.24
N CYS A 38 3.33 -3.40 3.55
CA CYS A 38 4.60 -3.21 4.22
C CYS A 38 4.86 -4.25 5.32
N LYS A 39 6.11 -4.34 5.79
CA LYS A 39 6.43 -5.19 6.95
C LYS A 39 6.03 -4.49 8.25
N ASN A 40 6.54 -3.29 8.50
CA ASN A 40 6.15 -2.50 9.67
C ASN A 40 5.66 -1.12 9.25
N LEU A 41 4.47 -0.76 9.72
CA LEU A 41 3.97 0.60 9.69
C LEU A 41 4.34 1.28 11.00
N SER A 42 5.04 2.41 10.92
CA SER A 42 5.54 3.10 12.12
C SER A 42 4.38 3.83 12.80
N GLU A 43 4.06 3.43 14.04
CA GLU A 43 3.04 4.11 14.86
C GLU A 43 3.43 5.57 15.17
N LYS A 44 4.72 5.80 15.39
CA LYS A 44 5.30 7.11 15.66
C LYS A 44 6.14 7.57 14.48
N TYR A 45 6.16 8.89 14.27
CA TYR A 45 7.04 9.54 13.31
C TYR A 45 7.98 10.52 14.02
N SER A 46 9.15 10.73 13.41
CA SER A 46 10.22 11.58 13.94
C SER A 46 10.70 12.54 12.84
N ARG A 47 9.86 13.51 12.50
CA ARG A 47 10.20 14.63 11.61
C ARG A 47 9.43 15.87 12.08
N ASN A 48 10.15 16.93 12.46
CA ASN A 48 9.54 18.19 12.91
C ASN A 48 8.63 18.84 11.86
N LEU A 49 8.92 18.60 10.59
CA LEU A 49 8.18 19.15 9.46
C LEU A 49 6.96 18.30 9.05
N ALA A 50 6.72 17.15 9.68
CA ALA A 50 5.60 16.29 9.32
C ALA A 50 4.30 16.81 9.93
N ASP A 51 3.24 16.76 9.13
CA ASP A 51 1.92 17.28 9.51
C ASP A 51 1.10 16.18 10.22
N SER A 52 1.34 14.91 9.90
CA SER A 52 0.63 13.76 10.49
C SER A 52 1.42 12.45 10.41
N SER A 53 0.92 11.38 11.04
CA SER A 53 1.43 10.03 10.83
C SER A 53 1.05 9.51 9.45
N LEU A 54 1.83 8.58 8.91
CA LEU A 54 1.52 7.96 7.62
C LEU A 54 0.16 7.25 7.64
N GLU A 55 -0.20 6.61 8.74
CA GLU A 55 -1.51 5.97 8.90
C GLU A 55 -2.65 6.98 8.73
N LYS A 56 -2.61 8.12 9.44
CA LYS A 56 -3.63 9.16 9.33
C LYS A 56 -3.72 9.71 7.92
N PHE A 57 -2.58 9.91 7.28
CA PHE A 57 -2.51 10.34 5.88
C PHE A 57 -3.22 9.34 4.95
N LEU A 58 -2.93 8.05 5.06
CA LEU A 58 -3.57 7.01 4.24
C LEU A 58 -5.08 6.94 4.49
N VAL A 59 -5.52 7.02 5.75
CA VAL A 59 -6.95 7.03 6.12
C VAL A 59 -7.67 8.25 5.53
N ASN A 60 -7.06 9.45 5.65
CA ASN A 60 -7.63 10.69 5.10
C ASN A 60 -7.78 10.62 3.57
N HIS A 61 -6.85 9.93 2.90
CA HIS A 61 -6.90 9.70 1.45
C HIS A 61 -7.69 8.46 1.03
N ARG A 62 -8.32 7.73 1.98
CA ARG A 62 -9.09 6.50 1.73
C ARG A 62 -8.29 5.41 1.01
N VAL A 63 -7.01 5.27 1.38
CA VAL A 63 -6.10 4.26 0.84
C VAL A 63 -5.98 3.10 1.81
N VAL A 64 -6.25 1.88 1.33
CA VAL A 64 -6.09 0.68 2.15
C VAL A 64 -4.60 0.35 2.34
N ALA A 65 -4.23 -0.05 3.55
CA ALA A 65 -2.89 -0.52 3.85
C ALA A 65 -2.94 -1.78 4.72
N ILE A 66 -2.00 -2.69 4.47
CA ILE A 66 -1.78 -3.88 5.28
C ILE A 66 -0.31 -3.96 5.68
N TYR A 67 -0.07 -4.32 6.94
CA TYR A 67 1.26 -4.47 7.50
C TYR A 67 1.41 -5.84 8.17
N ASP A 68 2.62 -6.13 8.66
CA ASP A 68 3.05 -7.43 9.18
C ASP A 68 3.13 -8.55 8.12
N ILE A 69 3.30 -8.17 6.86
CA ILE A 69 3.53 -9.12 5.76
C ILE A 69 5.03 -9.32 5.56
N ASP A 70 5.46 -10.56 5.28
CA ASP A 70 6.81 -10.82 4.77
C ASP A 70 6.94 -10.27 3.33
N THR A 71 7.26 -8.98 3.23
CA THR A 71 7.41 -8.30 1.95
C THR A 71 8.60 -8.81 1.15
N ARG A 72 9.60 -9.41 1.80
CA ARG A 72 10.76 -10.00 1.10
C ARG A 72 10.36 -11.27 0.36
N ALA A 73 9.59 -12.15 1.00
CA ALA A 73 9.03 -13.34 0.36
C ALA A 73 8.10 -12.95 -0.80
N LEU A 74 7.22 -11.97 -0.57
CA LEU A 74 6.27 -11.49 -1.57
C LEU A 74 6.98 -10.88 -2.80
N VAL A 75 7.96 -10.00 -2.59
CA VAL A 75 8.76 -9.41 -3.69
C VAL A 75 9.54 -10.49 -4.44
N SER A 76 10.10 -11.47 -3.73
CA SER A 76 10.83 -12.58 -4.37
C SER A 76 9.91 -13.42 -5.26
N TYR A 77 8.69 -13.69 -4.80
CA TYR A 77 7.66 -14.40 -5.57
C TYR A 77 7.27 -13.63 -6.84
N ILE A 78 6.94 -12.34 -6.71
CA ILE A 78 6.57 -11.50 -7.86
C ILE A 78 7.72 -11.37 -8.86
N ARG A 79 8.97 -11.29 -8.38
CA ARG A 79 10.14 -11.26 -9.27
C ARG A 79 10.30 -12.55 -10.10
N GLN A 80 9.85 -13.69 -9.59
CA GLN A 80 9.90 -14.98 -10.30
C GLN A 80 8.70 -15.18 -11.22
N MET A 81 7.50 -14.80 -10.77
CA MET A 81 6.24 -15.09 -11.47
C MET A 81 5.76 -13.96 -12.39
N GLY A 82 6.35 -12.78 -12.29
CA GLY A 82 5.90 -11.58 -12.98
C GLY A 82 4.88 -10.79 -12.16
N ALA A 83 4.52 -9.61 -12.67
CA ALA A 83 3.52 -8.76 -12.06
C ALA A 83 2.13 -9.42 -12.13
N MET A 84 1.32 -9.21 -11.09
CA MET A 84 0.03 -9.88 -10.94
C MET A 84 -0.98 -8.97 -10.27
N ASN A 85 -2.26 -9.19 -10.58
CA ASN A 85 -3.35 -8.52 -9.90
C ASN A 85 -3.41 -9.00 -8.43
N CYS A 86 -3.78 -8.08 -7.54
CA CYS A 86 -3.85 -8.32 -6.11
C CYS A 86 -5.11 -7.66 -5.54
N ILE A 87 -5.65 -8.25 -4.47
CA ILE A 87 -6.77 -7.71 -3.71
C ILE A 87 -6.43 -7.72 -2.22
N ILE A 88 -6.77 -6.63 -1.54
CA ILE A 88 -6.67 -6.49 -0.08
C ILE A 88 -8.10 -6.35 0.43
N SER A 89 -8.47 -7.12 1.46
CA SER A 89 -9.80 -7.14 2.03
C SER A 89 -9.73 -7.22 3.55
N SER A 90 -10.53 -6.39 4.22
CA SER A 90 -10.76 -6.42 5.68
C SER A 90 -12.15 -6.93 6.06
N GLU A 91 -13.05 -7.07 5.08
CA GLU A 91 -14.47 -7.39 5.31
C GLU A 91 -14.83 -8.79 4.80
N ILE A 92 -14.34 -9.15 3.62
CA ILE A 92 -14.61 -10.43 2.98
C ILE A 92 -13.42 -11.35 3.24
N SER A 93 -13.65 -12.44 3.97
CA SER A 93 -12.68 -13.50 4.21
C SER A 93 -12.86 -14.73 3.31
N ASP A 94 -13.94 -14.80 2.54
CA ASP A 94 -14.21 -15.91 1.63
C ASP A 94 -13.31 -15.84 0.39
N LEU A 95 -12.45 -16.86 0.22
CA LEU A 95 -11.48 -16.90 -0.87
C LEU A 95 -12.12 -16.99 -2.26
N ASN A 96 -13.28 -17.62 -2.41
CA ASN A 96 -13.94 -17.76 -3.71
C ASN A 96 -14.52 -16.41 -4.14
N GLN A 97 -15.17 -15.69 -3.22
CA GLN A 97 -15.68 -14.34 -3.48
C GLN A 97 -14.55 -13.36 -3.83
N LEU A 98 -13.42 -13.45 -3.13
CA LEU A 98 -12.24 -12.63 -3.44
C LEU A 98 -11.67 -12.94 -4.83
N LYS A 99 -11.59 -14.22 -5.21
CA LYS A 99 -11.14 -14.63 -6.56
C LYS A 99 -12.08 -14.14 -7.66
N GLU A 100 -13.39 -14.25 -7.46
CA GLU A 100 -14.39 -13.73 -8.40
C GLU A 100 -14.28 -12.21 -8.56
N THR A 101 -14.00 -11.49 -7.48
CA THR A 101 -13.80 -10.05 -7.51
C THR A 101 -12.50 -9.68 -8.23
N LEU A 102 -11.41 -10.39 -7.93
CA LEU A 102 -10.12 -10.20 -8.58
C LEU A 102 -10.18 -10.47 -10.10
N ALA A 103 -10.97 -11.46 -10.52
CA ALA A 103 -11.16 -11.79 -11.93
C ALA A 103 -11.85 -10.68 -12.76
N LYS A 104 -12.51 -9.71 -12.10
CA LYS A 104 -13.12 -8.55 -12.78
C LYS A 104 -12.09 -7.47 -13.13
N VAL A 105 -10.91 -7.51 -12.52
CA VAL A 105 -9.82 -6.56 -12.82
C VAL A 105 -9.17 -6.97 -14.14
N PRO A 106 -8.96 -6.04 -15.09
CA PRO A 106 -8.27 -6.33 -16.35
C PRO A 106 -6.92 -7.03 -16.10
N SER A 107 -6.54 -7.93 -17.01
CA SER A 107 -5.19 -8.51 -16.98
C SER A 107 -4.15 -7.40 -17.02
N MET A 108 -3.17 -7.50 -16.13
CA MET A 108 -1.91 -6.76 -16.27
C MET A 108 -1.11 -7.30 -17.46
#